data_AF-A0A7H9BJD3-F1
#
_entry.id   AF-A0A7H9BJD3-F1
#
_cell.length_a   1.000
_cell.length_b   1.000
_cell.length_c   1.000
_cell.angle_alpha   90.00
_cell.angle_beta   90.00
_cell.angle_gamma   90.00
#
_symmetry.space_group_name_H-M   'P 1'
#
loop_
_entity.id
_entity.type
_entity.pdbx_description
1 polymer ?
#
loop_
_entity_poly.entity_id
_entity_poly.type
_entity_poly.pdbx_seq_one_letter_code
_entity_poly.pdbx_strand_id
1 'polypeptide(L)'
;MELEESISDPSLIDDATGKIRWADALKSLQQSTGLIEDKEFAAYLTMSASSVSELLGGKVEPNPRIKLMILNHLGFYKIQSALYFLIKDEHVASLQRATKRQAKKIATTNADRSNKNAAEEQSE
;
A
#
# COMPACT_ATOMS: atom_id res chain seq x y z
N MET A 1 -2.97 -19.63 -19.45
CA MET A 1 -3.71 -19.36 -18.20
C MET A 1 -4.30 -17.98 -18.40
N GLU A 2 -5.51 -17.92 -18.94
CA GLU A 2 -6.18 -16.64 -19.25
C GLU A 2 -6.89 -16.17 -17.98
N LEU A 3 -6.24 -15.28 -17.25
CA LEU A 3 -6.87 -14.48 -16.19
C LEU A 3 -7.50 -13.25 -16.85
N GLU A 4 -8.44 -13.45 -17.78
CA GLU A 4 -9.29 -12.35 -18.27
C GLU A 4 -10.49 -12.17 -17.34
N GLU A 5 -10.21 -11.88 -16.07
CA GLU A 5 -11.20 -11.21 -15.23
C GLU A 5 -10.89 -9.72 -15.36
N SER A 6 -11.65 -9.03 -16.24
CA SER A 6 -11.51 -7.59 -16.38
C SER A 6 -11.81 -6.95 -15.04
N ILE A 7 -10.84 -6.23 -14.51
CA ILE A 7 -11.06 -5.39 -13.34
C ILE A 7 -12.21 -4.46 -13.68
N SER A 8 -13.22 -4.43 -12.81
CA SER A 8 -14.42 -3.62 -13.01
C SER A 8 -14.09 -2.14 -13.27
N ASP A 9 -12.96 -1.68 -12.71
CA ASP A 9 -12.39 -0.37 -12.99
C ASP A 9 -10.85 -0.42 -13.06
N PRO A 10 -10.23 -0.37 -14.26
CA PRO A 10 -8.79 -0.38 -14.41
C PRO A 10 -8.11 0.91 -13.90
N SER A 11 -8.85 2.01 -13.68
CA SER A 11 -8.28 3.27 -13.17
C SER A 11 -7.77 3.17 -11.73
N LEU A 12 -8.20 2.13 -11.02
CA LEU A 12 -7.76 1.81 -9.67
C LEU A 12 -6.41 1.09 -9.65
N ILE A 13 -5.83 0.77 -10.82
CA ILE A 13 -4.46 0.27 -10.90
C ILE A 13 -3.51 1.43 -11.18
N ASP A 14 -2.44 1.47 -10.39
CA ASP A 14 -1.30 2.31 -10.68
C ASP A 14 -0.50 1.74 -11.85
N ASP A 15 -0.47 2.42 -12.99
CA ASP A 15 0.20 1.93 -14.21
C ASP A 15 1.71 1.71 -14.03
N ALA A 16 2.36 2.47 -13.15
CA ALA A 16 3.81 2.39 -12.95
C ALA A 16 4.21 1.15 -12.14
N THR A 17 3.39 0.75 -11.18
CA THR A 17 3.69 -0.35 -10.25
C THR A 17 2.80 -1.57 -10.46
N GLY A 18 1.71 -1.41 -11.20
CA GLY A 18 0.63 -2.38 -11.38
C GLY A 18 -0.07 -2.76 -10.07
N LYS A 19 -0.05 -1.88 -9.06
CA LYS A 19 -0.71 -2.06 -7.77
C LYS A 19 -2.13 -1.49 -7.77
N ILE A 20 -2.98 -2.02 -6.90
CA ILE A 20 -4.25 -1.37 -6.58
C ILE A 20 -3.97 -0.11 -5.75
N ARG A 21 -4.54 1.02 -6.15
CA ARG A 21 -4.64 2.24 -5.37
C ARG A 21 -5.70 2.05 -4.29
N TRP A 22 -5.28 1.48 -3.17
CA TRP A 22 -6.22 1.03 -2.13
C TRP A 22 -7.12 2.12 -1.57
N ALA A 23 -6.63 3.35 -1.43
CA ALA A 23 -7.44 4.47 -0.95
C ALA A 23 -8.60 4.80 -1.92
N ASP A 24 -8.33 4.79 -3.22
CA ASP A 24 -9.34 5.06 -4.25
C ASP A 24 -10.31 3.89 -4.38
N ALA A 25 -9.80 2.66 -4.30
CA ALA A 25 -10.64 1.46 -4.28
C ALA A 25 -11.54 1.40 -3.03
N LEU A 26 -11.07 1.89 -1.88
CA LEU A 26 -11.88 2.01 -0.67
C LEU A 26 -12.95 3.09 -0.79
N LYS A 27 -12.66 4.21 -1.46
CA LYS A 27 -13.67 5.24 -1.78
C LYS A 27 -14.75 4.70 -2.73
N SER A 28 -14.36 3.92 -3.74
CA SER A 28 -15.31 3.22 -4.61
C SER A 28 -16.23 2.31 -3.81
N LEU A 29 -15.66 1.53 -2.87
CA LEU A 29 -16.45 0.70 -1.96
C LEU A 29 -17.42 1.55 -1.12
N GLN A 30 -16.96 2.65 -0.50
CA GLN A 30 -17.81 3.56 0.29
C GLN A 30 -18.99 4.07 -0.55
N GLN A 31 -18.73 4.57 -1.75
CA GLN A 31 -19.74 5.07 -2.67
C GLN A 31 -20.75 3.98 -3.07
N SER A 32 -20.28 2.77 -3.35
CA SER A 32 -21.14 1.65 -3.75
C SER A 32 -22.08 1.17 -2.64
N THR A 33 -21.67 1.32 -1.38
CA THR A 33 -22.49 0.94 -0.22
C THR A 33 -23.52 2.01 0.15
N GLY A 34 -23.43 3.21 -0.41
CA GLY A 34 -24.27 4.36 -0.06
C GLY A 34 -23.97 4.96 1.32
N LEU A 35 -22.91 4.49 2.01
CA LEU A 35 -22.51 4.95 3.34
C LEU A 35 -21.62 6.20 3.22
N ILE A 36 -22.23 7.34 2.92
CA ILE A 36 -21.54 8.60 2.63
C ILE A 36 -20.85 9.15 3.88
N GLU A 37 -21.43 8.95 5.07
CA GLU A 37 -20.82 9.39 6.32
C GLU A 37 -19.73 8.43 6.79
N ASP A 38 -18.53 8.96 7.05
CA ASP A 38 -17.38 8.20 7.57
C ASP A 38 -17.73 7.38 8.82
N LYS A 39 -18.66 7.86 9.66
CA LYS A 39 -19.10 7.15 10.87
C LYS A 39 -19.86 5.86 10.56
N GLU A 40 -20.75 5.90 9.56
CA GLU A 40 -21.55 4.74 9.15
C GLU A 40 -20.66 3.72 8.42
N PHE A 41 -19.78 4.23 7.55
CA PHE A 41 -18.80 3.38 6.87
C PHE A 41 -17.80 2.76 7.84
N ALA A 42 -17.39 3.48 8.89
CA ALA A 42 -16.55 2.94 9.96
C ALA A 42 -17.24 1.81 10.73
N ALA A 43 -18.54 1.93 10.99
CA ALA A 43 -19.31 0.85 11.61
C ALA A 43 -19.36 -0.38 10.69
N TYR A 44 -19.59 -0.19 9.39
CA TYR A 44 -19.56 -1.27 8.38
C TYR A 44 -18.21 -1.99 8.34
N LEU A 45 -17.11 -1.23 8.41
CA LEU A 45 -15.76 -1.77 8.43
C LEU A 45 -15.31 -2.24 9.83
N THR A 46 -16.15 -2.10 10.86
CA THR A 46 -15.86 -2.44 12.26
C THR A 46 -14.59 -1.76 12.81
N MET A 47 -14.44 -0.46 12.56
CA MET A 47 -13.30 0.35 13.01
C MET A 47 -13.71 1.75 13.46
N SER A 48 -12.76 2.56 13.93
CA SER A 48 -13.02 3.96 14.27
C SER A 48 -13.11 4.84 13.02
N ALA A 49 -13.91 5.92 13.10
CA ALA A 49 -13.98 6.92 12.03
C ALA A 49 -12.62 7.52 11.70
N SER A 50 -11.76 7.76 12.72
CA SER A 50 -10.39 8.24 12.49
C SER A 50 -9.56 7.29 11.62
N SER A 51 -9.69 5.98 11.82
CA SER A 51 -8.99 4.97 11.02
C SER A 51 -9.50 4.98 9.57
N VAL A 52 -10.81 5.13 9.38
CA VAL A 52 -11.40 5.26 8.03
C VAL A 52 -10.85 6.49 7.31
N SER A 53 -10.84 7.66 7.96
CA SER A 53 -10.34 8.88 7.33
C SER A 53 -8.85 8.78 6.99
N GLU A 54 -8.04 8.08 7.80
CA GLU A 54 -6.63 7.79 7.47
C GLU A 54 -6.47 6.88 6.24
N LEU A 55 -7.31 5.85 6.13
CA LEU A 55 -7.32 4.92 4.99
C LEU A 55 -7.80 5.60 3.70
N LEU A 56 -8.91 6.35 3.75
CA LEU A 56 -9.45 7.10 2.60
C LEU A 56 -8.48 8.20 2.14
N GLY A 57 -7.71 8.76 3.08
CA GLY A 57 -6.65 9.72 2.78
C GLY A 57 -5.34 9.09 2.28
N GLY A 58 -5.25 7.75 2.22
CA GLY A 58 -4.03 7.04 1.80
C GLY A 58 -2.84 7.22 2.75
N LYS A 59 -3.08 7.68 3.99
CA LYS A 59 -2.02 7.86 5.01
C LYS A 59 -1.55 6.53 5.58
N VAL A 60 -2.47 5.58 5.64
CA VAL A 60 -2.24 4.24 6.17
C VAL A 60 -2.71 3.22 5.14
N GLU A 61 -1.97 2.12 5.07
CA GLU A 61 -2.29 1.00 4.19
C GLU A 61 -3.40 0.13 4.81
N PRO A 62 -4.40 -0.34 4.04
CA PRO A 62 -5.43 -1.20 4.59
C PRO A 62 -4.87 -2.54 5.05
N ASN A 63 -5.41 -3.05 6.15
CA ASN A 63 -5.09 -4.39 6.61
C ASN A 63 -5.65 -5.46 5.65
N PRO A 64 -5.20 -6.73 5.75
CA PRO A 64 -5.62 -7.80 4.83
C PRO A 64 -7.14 -8.01 4.75
N ARG A 65 -7.86 -7.86 5.85
CA ARG A 65 -9.33 -8.00 5.87
C ARG A 65 -10.00 -6.95 4.98
N ILE A 66 -9.57 -5.68 5.09
CA ILE A 66 -10.10 -4.59 4.27
C ILE A 66 -9.74 -4.80 2.80
N LYS A 67 -8.50 -5.22 2.50
CA LYS A 67 -8.07 -5.53 1.13
C LYS A 67 -8.95 -6.62 0.50
N LEU A 68 -9.31 -7.66 1.26
CA LEU A 68 -10.24 -8.68 0.78
C LEU A 68 -11.65 -8.14 0.52
N MET A 69 -12.17 -7.26 1.38
CA MET A 69 -13.47 -6.60 1.16
C MET A 69 -13.47 -5.75 -0.11
N ILE A 70 -12.40 -4.98 -0.33
CA ILE A 70 -12.22 -4.19 -1.55
C ILE A 70 -12.15 -5.11 -2.78
N LEU A 71 -11.33 -6.17 -2.73
CA LEU A 71 -11.19 -7.10 -3.85
C LEU A 71 -12.53 -7.78 -4.19
N ASN A 72 -13.29 -8.20 -3.19
CA ASN A 72 -14.64 -8.73 -3.39
C ASN A 72 -15.58 -7.71 -4.04
N HIS A 73 -15.50 -6.44 -3.65
CA HIS A 73 -16.27 -5.36 -4.27
C HIS A 73 -15.88 -5.11 -5.72
N LEU A 74 -14.59 -5.20 -6.05
CA LEU A 74 -14.09 -5.02 -7.41
C LEU A 74 -14.37 -6.20 -8.36
N GLY A 75 -15.06 -7.24 -7.89
CA GLY A 75 -15.43 -8.39 -8.71
C GLY A 75 -14.47 -9.57 -8.61
N PHE A 76 -13.46 -9.52 -7.72
CA PHE A 76 -12.53 -10.63 -7.52
C PHE A 76 -13.10 -11.67 -6.56
N TYR A 77 -14.08 -12.42 -7.06
CA TYR A 77 -14.76 -13.46 -6.29
C TYR A 77 -13.94 -14.75 -6.18
N LYS A 78 -12.93 -14.94 -7.04
CA LYS A 78 -11.99 -16.06 -6.97
C LYS A 78 -10.78 -15.68 -6.12
N ILE A 79 -10.48 -16.53 -5.14
CA ILE A 79 -9.31 -16.38 -4.25
C ILE A 79 -8.01 -16.23 -5.07
N GLN A 80 -7.87 -16.95 -6.19
CA GLN A 80 -6.67 -16.91 -7.04
C GLN A 80 -6.42 -15.53 -7.66
N SER A 81 -7.47 -14.86 -8.15
CA SER A 81 -7.37 -13.51 -8.72
C SER A 81 -7.04 -12.47 -7.64
N ALA A 82 -7.66 -12.60 -6.46
CA ALA A 82 -7.36 -11.76 -5.30
C ALA A 82 -5.91 -11.95 -4.80
N LEU A 83 -5.41 -13.19 -4.79
CA LEU A 83 -4.04 -13.52 -4.38
C LEU A 83 -2.98 -12.87 -5.27
N TYR A 84 -3.22 -12.75 -6.58
CA TYR A 84 -2.28 -12.06 -7.48
C TYR A 84 -1.99 -10.63 -7.00
N PHE A 85 -3.03 -9.86 -6.68
CA PHE A 85 -2.87 -8.48 -6.23
C PHE A 85 -2.22 -8.38 -4.85
N LEU A 86 -2.58 -9.28 -3.92
CA LEU A 86 -1.97 -9.31 -2.60
C LEU A 86 -0.47 -9.67 -2.65
N ILE A 87 -0.11 -10.67 -3.47
CA ILE A 87 1.29 -11.09 -3.64
C ILE A 87 2.10 -9.99 -4.33
N LYS A 88 1.55 -9.37 -5.38
CA LYS A 88 2.21 -8.27 -6.09
C LYS A 88 2.46 -7.07 -5.18
N ASP A 89 1.49 -6.74 -4.35
CA ASP A 89 1.61 -5.65 -3.39
C ASP A 89 2.73 -5.90 -2.36
N GLU A 90 2.77 -7.10 -1.77
CA GLU A 90 3.85 -7.48 -0.84
C GLU A 90 5.20 -7.59 -1.53
N HIS A 91 5.26 -8.07 -2.78
CA HIS A 91 6.51 -8.12 -3.55
C HIS A 91 7.12 -6.72 -3.72
N VAL A 92 6.33 -5.75 -4.15
CA VAL A 92 6.81 -4.37 -4.30
C VAL A 92 7.11 -3.73 -2.95
N ALA A 93 6.31 -4.02 -1.91
CA ALA A 93 6.62 -3.54 -0.55
C ALA A 93 7.97 -4.11 -0.05
N SER A 94 8.26 -5.38 -0.33
CA SER A 94 9.53 -6.03 -0.01
C SER A 94 10.69 -5.37 -0.76
N LEU A 95 10.54 -5.10 -2.07
CA LEU A 95 11.53 -4.36 -2.86
C LEU A 95 11.80 -2.97 -2.27
N GLN A 96 10.76 -2.21 -1.92
CA GLN A 96 10.91 -0.90 -1.29
C GLN A 96 11.59 -0.97 0.08
N ARG A 97 11.31 -2.00 0.89
CA ARG A 97 12.01 -2.22 2.17
C ARG A 97 13.48 -2.54 1.92
N ALA A 98 13.80 -3.35 0.91
CA ALA A 98 15.17 -3.71 0.56
C ALA A 98 15.98 -2.49 0.07
N THR A 99 15.42 -1.67 -0.82
CA THR A 99 16.08 -0.46 -1.33
C THR A 99 16.30 0.56 -0.21
N LYS A 100 15.32 0.79 0.67
CA LYS A 100 15.48 1.66 1.85
C LYS A 100 16.59 1.17 2.77
N ARG A 101 16.72 -0.15 2.99
CA ARG A 101 17.81 -0.73 3.78
C ARG A 101 19.18 -0.51 3.13
N GLN A 102 19.27 -0.69 1.81
CA GLN A 102 20.51 -0.45 1.07
C GLN A 102 20.92 1.04 1.12
N ALA A 103 19.99 1.95 0.88
CA ALA A 103 20.23 3.39 0.99
C ALA A 103 20.71 3.79 2.39
N LYS A 104 20.08 3.25 3.45
CA LYS A 104 20.50 3.50 4.83
C LYS A 104 21.92 2.99 5.10
N LYS A 105 22.27 1.79 4.61
CA LYS A 105 23.64 1.25 4.73
C LYS A 105 24.68 2.16 4.06
N ILE A 106 24.39 2.63 2.84
CA ILE A 106 25.29 3.53 2.11
C ILE A 106 25.48 4.85 2.87
N ALA A 107 24.40 5.43 3.39
CA ALA A 107 24.45 6.66 4.17
C ALA A 107 25.30 6.49 5.45
N THR A 108 25.13 5.38 6.18
CA THR A 108 25.96 5.10 7.37
C THR A 108 27.43 4.90 7.01
N THR A 109 27.74 4.16 5.94
CA THR A 109 29.13 3.93 5.50
C THR A 109 29.81 5.24 5.06
N ASN A 110 29.08 6.13 4.41
CA ASN A 110 29.60 7.44 4.00
C ASN A 110 29.83 8.36 5.21
N ALA A 111 28.94 8.34 6.20
CA ALA A 111 29.10 9.09 7.44
C ALA A 111 30.34 8.62 8.24
N ASP A 112 30.54 7.30 8.34
CA ASP A 112 31.70 6.72 9.02
C ASP A 112 33.02 7.08 8.33
N ARG A 113 33.06 7.07 6.99
CA ARG A 113 34.24 7.51 6.22
C ARG A 113 34.53 9.00 6.40
N SER A 114 33.50 9.86 6.42
CA SER A 114 33.67 11.30 6.62
C SER A 114 34.23 11.62 8.01
N ASN A 115 33.74 10.92 9.06
CA ASN A 115 34.25 11.10 10.42
C ASN A 115 35.69 10.62 10.58
N LYS A 116 36.08 9.54 9.89
CA LYS A 116 37.45 9.03 9.93
C LYS A 116 38.44 10.00 9.28
N ASN A 117 38.10 10.54 8.12
CA ASN A 117 38.95 11.51 7.43
C ASN A 117 39.10 12.82 8.24
N ALA A 118 38.02 13.29 8.87
CA ALA A 118 38.07 14.49 9.73
C ALA A 118 38.92 14.29 11.01
N ALA A 119 39.01 13.06 11.54
CA ALA A 119 39.87 12.75 12.68
C ALA A 119 41.36 12.65 12.29
N GLU A 120 41.65 12.22 11.05
CA GLU A 120 43.01 12.17 10.50
C GLU A 120 43.55 13.58 10.19
N GLU A 121 42.72 14.50 9.67
CA GLU A 121 43.11 15.90 9.40
C GLU A 121 43.35 16.77 10.66
N GLN A 122 42.89 16.36 11.83
CA GLN A 122 43.12 17.07 13.11
C GLN A 122 44.33 16.55 13.89
N SER A 123 44.99 15.51 13.38
CA SER A 123 46.16 14.88 14.01
C SER A 123 47.49 15.21 13.30
N GLU A 124 47.44 16.03 12.24
CA GLU A 124 48.61 16.66 11.59
C GLU A 124 48.78 18.12 12.06
#